data_AF-A0A2S6QYE5-F1
#
_entry.id   AF-A0A2S6QYE5-F1
#
_cell.length_a   1.000
_cell.length_b   1.000
_cell.length_c   1.000
_cell.angle_alpha   90.00
_cell.angle_beta   90.00
_cell.angle_gamma   90.00
#
_symmetry.space_group_name_H-M   'P 1'
#
loop_
_entity.id
_entity.type
_entity.pdbx_description
1 polymer ?
#
loop_
_entity_poly.entity_id
_entity_poly.type
_entity_poly.pdbx_seq_one_letter_code
_entity_poly.pdbx_strand_id
1 'polypeptide(L)' 'MTQKSKAIRCAIYTRKSSEEGLEQEFNSLDAQRVAAEAYIQSQIHEGWQIMPERYDDGGYSGGN' A
#
# COMPACT_ATOMS: atom_id res chain seq x y z
N MET A 1 15.15 -12.87 28.66
CA MET A 1 14.04 -11.94 28.39
C MET A 1 14.20 -11.43 26.97
N THR A 2 13.40 -11.90 26.03
CA THR A 2 13.43 -11.44 24.64
C THR A 2 12.81 -10.05 24.57
N GLN A 3 13.58 -9.05 24.14
CA GLN A 3 13.08 -7.70 23.92
C GLN A 3 12.06 -7.76 22.78
N LYS A 4 10.81 -7.38 23.07
CA LYS A 4 9.74 -7.36 22.07
C LYS A 4 10.06 -6.24 21.07
N SER A 5 10.36 -6.59 19.82
CA SER A 5 10.63 -5.62 18.76
C SER A 5 9.47 -4.61 18.71
N LYS A 6 9.78 -3.31 18.73
CA LYS A 6 8.77 -2.26 18.64
C LYS A 6 8.05 -2.37 17.30
N ALA A 7 6.72 -2.32 17.30
CA ALA A 7 5.93 -2.38 16.07
C ALA A 7 6.25 -1.20 15.14
N ILE A 8 6.56 -1.51 13.88
CA ILE A 8 6.76 -0.55 12.79
C ILE A 8 5.50 -0.58 11.93
N ARG A 9 4.68 0.47 12.02
CA ARG A 9 3.42 0.56 11.26
C ARG A 9 3.70 1.11 9.87
N CYS A 10 3.25 0.38 8.85
CA CYS A 10 3.49 0.68 7.45
C CYS A 10 2.17 1.08 6.78
N ALA A 11 2.09 2.32 6.30
CA ALA A 11 1.05 2.76 5.39
C ALA A 11 1.46 2.47 3.94
N ILE A 12 0.50 2.16 3.08
CA ILE A 12 0.72 1.92 1.66
C ILE A 12 -0.01 3.01 0.89
N TYR A 13 0.75 3.79 0.12
CA TYR A 13 0.22 4.77 -0.82
C TYR A 13 0.39 4.21 -2.24
N THR A 14 -0.69 4.23 -3.03
CA THR A 14 -0.67 3.81 -4.43
C THR A 14 -1.10 4.96 -5.32
N ARG A 15 -0.56 5.00 -6.55
CA ARG A 15 -0.90 6.06 -7.50
C ARG A 15 -0.98 5.56 -8.93
N LYS A 16 -1.89 6.13 -9.71
CA LYS A 16 -1.92 6.08 -11.18
C LYS A 16 -1.78 7.50 -11.74
N SER A 17 -1.27 7.62 -12.95
CA SER A 17 -1.16 8.90 -13.66
C SER A 17 -2.33 9.19 -14.59
N SER A 18 -3.24 8.21 -14.76
CA SER A 18 -4.40 8.26 -15.64
C SER A 18 -5.58 7.54 -14.99
N GLU A 19 -6.78 8.01 -15.27
CA GLU A 19 -8.04 7.40 -14.85
C GLU A 19 -8.38 6.13 -15.65
N GLU A 20 -7.65 5.84 -16.74
CA GLU A 20 -7.86 4.66 -17.58
C GLU A 20 -7.84 3.36 -16.76
N GLY A 21 -8.94 2.61 -16.77
CA GLY A 21 -9.04 1.32 -16.09
C GLY A 21 -9.17 1.43 -14.57
N LEU A 22 -9.57 2.58 -14.02
CA LEU A 22 -9.90 2.70 -12.59
C LEU A 22 -11.19 1.96 -12.22
N GLU A 23 -12.12 1.88 -13.16
CA GLU A 23 -13.39 1.18 -13.04
C GLU A 23 -13.26 -0.34 -13.01
N GLN A 24 -12.09 -0.88 -13.36
CA GLN A 24 -11.82 -2.31 -13.30
C GLN A 24 -11.82 -2.78 -11.85
N GLU A 25 -12.42 -3.94 -11.59
CA GLU A 25 -12.45 -4.58 -10.27
C GLU A 25 -11.04 -4.80 -9.69
N PHE A 26 -10.05 -4.98 -10.57
CA PHE A 26 -8.65 -5.04 -10.22
C PHE A 26 -7.84 -4.19 -11.20
N ASN A 27 -7.14 -3.17 -10.70
CA ASN A 27 -6.33 -2.28 -11.52
C ASN A 27 -4.90 -2.14 -10.99
N SER A 28 -4.09 -1.28 -11.60
CA SER A 28 -2.68 -1.14 -11.21
C SER A 28 -2.47 -0.55 -9.80
N LEU A 29 -3.45 0.10 -9.18
CA LEU A 29 -3.40 0.48 -7.75
C LEU A 29 -3.42 -0.78 -6.87
N ASP A 30 -4.28 -1.75 -7.21
CA ASP A 30 -4.36 -3.02 -6.48
C ASP A 30 -3.10 -3.85 -6.66
N ALA A 31 -2.58 -3.93 -7.89
CA ALA A 31 -1.31 -4.60 -8.15
C ALA A 31 -0.16 -3.99 -7.34
N GLN A 32 -0.09 -2.65 -7.25
CA GLN A 32 0.89 -1.95 -6.41
C GLN A 32 0.70 -2.29 -4.93
N ARG A 33 -0.55 -2.27 -4.43
CA ARG A 33 -0.84 -2.58 -3.04
C ARG A 33 -0.45 -4.02 -2.70
N VAL A 34 -0.85 -5.00 -3.51
CA VAL A 34 -0.49 -6.41 -3.30
C VAL A 34 1.03 -6.60 -3.23
N ALA A 35 1.78 -5.95 -4.12
CA ALA A 35 3.24 -6.00 -4.10
C ALA A 35 3.82 -5.40 -2.81
N ALA A 36 3.30 -4.24 -2.36
CA ALA A 36 3.73 -3.59 -1.13
C ALA A 36 3.36 -4.41 0.12
N GLU A 37 2.16 -4.97 0.17
CA GLU A 37 1.72 -5.85 1.27
C GLU A 37 2.62 -7.08 1.37
N ALA A 38 2.92 -7.74 0.24
CA ALA A 38 3.83 -8.88 0.21
C ALA A 38 5.24 -8.53 0.73
N TYR A 39 5.76 -7.35 0.35
CA TYR A 39 7.06 -6.88 0.84
C TYR A 39 7.04 -6.56 2.34
N ILE A 40 5.99 -5.90 2.85
CA ILE A 40 5.86 -5.63 4.28
C ILE A 40 5.72 -6.94 5.06
N GLN A 41 4.95 -7.91 4.56
CA GLN A 41 4.82 -9.22 5.18
C GLN A 41 6.16 -9.96 5.25
N SER A 42 7.03 -9.83 4.24
CA SER A 42 8.37 -10.44 4.31
C SER A 42 9.24 -9.87 5.44
N GLN A 43 8.91 -8.66 5.95
CA GLN A 43 9.61 -7.99 7.05
C GLN A 43 8.93 -8.15 8.42
N ILE A 44 7.98 -9.09 8.57
CA ILE A 44 7.24 -9.26 9.84
C ILE A 44 8.15 -9.55 11.05
N HIS A 45 9.31 -10.20 10.83
CA HIS A 45 10.29 -10.50 11.87
C HIS A 45 10.98 -9.23 12.42
N GLU A 46 11.06 -8.17 11.60
CA GLU A 46 11.52 -6.83 12.00
C GLU A 46 10.40 -6.02 12.71
N GLY A 47 9.25 -6.65 12.97
CA GLY A 47 8.12 -6.01 13.65
C GLY A 47 7.26 -5.13 12.75
N TRP A 48 7.37 -5.28 11.43
CA TRP A 48 6.56 -4.52 10.47
C TRP A 48 5.10 -4.97 10.47
N GLN A 49 4.19 -4.00 10.41
CA GLN A 49 2.75 -4.22 10.46
C GLN A 49 2.02 -3.34 9.45
N ILE A 50 1.24 -3.95 8.58
CA ILE A 50 0.45 -3.25 7.57
C ILE A 50 -0.71 -2.52 8.26
N MET A 51 -0.91 -1.24 7.91
CA MET A 51 -2.11 -0.50 8.29
C MET A 51 -3.29 -0.88 7.36
N PRO A 52 -4.49 -1.07 7.91
CA PRO A 52 -5.66 -1.47 7.12
C PRO A 52 -6.16 -0.35 6.20
N GLU A 53 -5.90 0.92 6.55
CA GLU A 53 -6.27 2.09 5.77
C GLU A 53 -5.67 2.01 4.35
N ARG A 54 -6.47 2.41 3.35
CA ARG A 54 -6.04 2.54 1.96
C ARG A 54 -5.80 4.01 1.63
N TYR A 55 -4.68 4.29 0.98
CA TYR A 55 -4.30 5.62 0.51
C TYR A 55 -4.05 5.53 -1.00
N ASP A 56 -5.13 5.57 -1.77
CA ASP A 56 -5.07 5.33 -3.21
C ASP A 56 -5.36 6.63 -3.97
N ASP A 57 -4.50 6.96 -4.95
CA ASP A 57 -4.63 8.12 -5.82
C ASP A 57 -4.86 7.66 -7.26
N GLY A 58 -6.11 7.76 -7.73
CA GLY A 58 -6.51 7.36 -9.08
C GLY A 58 -5.91 8.21 -10.21
N GLY A 59 -5.15 9.26 -9.89
CA GLY A 59 -4.62 10.15 -10.92
C GLY A 59 -5.61 11.21 -11.36
N TYR A 60 -6.46 11.70 -10.45
CA TYR A 60 -7.16 12.97 -10.69
C TYR A 60 -6.09 14.05 -10.94
N SER A 61 -5.91 14.40 -12.20
CA SER A 61 -5.10 15.55 -12.56
C SER A 61 -5.73 16.77 -11.88
N GLY A 62 -4.90 17.54 -11.15
CA GLY A 62 -5.30 18.81 -10.55
C GLY A 62 -5.52 19.91 -11.60
N GLY A 63 -6.14 19.58 -12.73
CA GLY A 63 -6.53 20.54 -13.77
C GLY A 63 -7.76 21.31 -13.33
N ASN A 64 -7.54 22.45 -12.69
CA ASN A 64 -8.45 23.59 -12.83
C ASN A 64 -8.18 24.27 -14.17
#